data_AF-A0A1F7I3I4-F1
#
_entry.id   AF-A0A1F7I3I4-F1
#
_cell.length_a   1.000
_cell.length_b   1.000
_cell.length_c   1.000
_cell.angle_alpha   90.00
_cell.angle_beta   90.00
_cell.angle_gamma   90.00
#
_symmetry.space_group_name_H-M   'P 1'
#
loop_
_entity.id
_entity.type
_entity.pdbx_description
1 polymer ?
#
loop_
_entity_poly.entity_id
_entity_poly.type
_entity_poly.pdbx_seq_one_letter_code
_entity_poly.pdbx_strand_id
1 'polypeptide(L)'
;MVQEVYEKILVSEELKDLSEEEKLRNANIMLHRYLFVIKGKRYEKKQETIQKWMEEDKLKQDKQDYSPVPAGIVCPLCGASMHFNSSKHLDFTHDSPIMRMMFLFKCGKCQKQQWVYDDREIHVSEPDLCPQCKKEIDITASRKGKVITWEHKCKVCGFAKTEVKDFGKKDEEWEKKQAEWKKEEEEGKKLLEKYRNEYCLSEKDGLEHVETLEALEVGREVYEEEKQKYDDKAYQIAVNLKKLTVLEIEKLLSERLQKETYVKFTLDKPDMGKFVTIPFNVLDANSTRKSSASEATLKKLIKDTLEDTNWRLMSDGIHYRLGYLSGTLKAYEHEEDLLALSGGKKEVKLSKIDPEKRAKYMSHNLVQLSKMSGRVDGIEATRKRRLEKEPEGFFLNDGKEGYTCGICSAIVPGEKTWWDLRGIRCPDCQRNLKEGIVPLEIFEDDHGYDVIIKSWNFRDNHGVHPSSIKKLRREGLLHGRDLKHSDGTVYYTIYLVSENQEFLKKYPKKPTTKAKFVNSGDMNRYKQK
;
A
#
# COMPACT_ATOMS: atom_id res chain seq x y z
N MET A 1 -21.32 -1.45 1.40
CA MET A 1 -19.95 -1.04 1.05
C MET A 1 -19.40 -1.75 -0.19
N VAL A 2 -19.03 -3.04 -0.14
CA VAL A 2 -18.36 -3.71 -1.29
C VAL A 2 -19.26 -3.83 -2.52
N GLN A 3 -20.53 -4.18 -2.31
CA GLN A 3 -21.54 -4.25 -3.37
C GLN A 3 -21.87 -2.85 -3.94
N GLU A 4 -21.94 -1.83 -3.09
CA GLU A 4 -22.13 -0.44 -3.53
C GLU A 4 -20.95 0.09 -4.36
N VAL A 5 -19.71 -0.29 -4.01
CA VAL A 5 -18.52 0.05 -4.81
C VAL A 5 -18.58 -0.65 -6.17
N TYR A 6 -18.97 -1.93 -6.20
CA TYR A 6 -19.16 -2.68 -7.44
C TYR A 6 -20.22 -2.04 -8.35
N GLU A 7 -21.39 -1.71 -7.81
CA GLU A 7 -22.48 -1.06 -8.54
C GLU A 7 -22.06 0.34 -9.03
N LYS A 8 -21.34 1.12 -8.21
CA LYS A 8 -20.82 2.44 -8.62
C LYS A 8 -19.77 2.37 -9.74
N ILE A 9 -18.90 1.36 -9.74
CA ILE A 9 -17.88 1.20 -10.80
C ILE A 9 -18.54 0.90 -12.15
N LEU A 10 -19.61 0.10 -12.17
CA LEU A 10 -20.31 -0.26 -13.41
C LEU A 10 -21.01 0.95 -14.05
N VAL A 11 -21.55 1.84 -13.21
CA VAL A 11 -22.33 3.03 -13.65
C VAL A 11 -21.49 4.31 -13.67
N SER A 12 -20.18 4.24 -13.38
CA SER A 12 -19.32 5.43 -13.28
C SER A 12 -19.22 6.18 -14.60
N GLU A 13 -19.51 7.48 -14.55
CA GLU A 13 -19.38 8.38 -15.69
C GLU A 13 -17.93 8.61 -16.13
N GLU A 14 -16.97 8.42 -15.24
CA GLU A 14 -15.54 8.57 -15.51
C GLU A 14 -14.96 7.33 -16.23
N LEU A 15 -15.71 6.22 -16.26
CA LEU A 15 -15.29 4.95 -16.85
C LEU A 15 -16.15 4.56 -18.06
N LYS A 16 -16.86 5.53 -18.67
CA LYS A 16 -17.73 5.32 -19.84
C LYS A 16 -17.01 4.66 -21.01
N ASP A 17 -15.74 4.95 -21.17
CA ASP A 17 -14.93 4.51 -22.32
C ASP A 17 -14.38 3.08 -22.16
N LEU A 18 -14.51 2.47 -20.97
CA LEU A 18 -14.09 1.10 -20.73
C LEU A 18 -15.19 0.10 -21.11
N SER A 19 -14.78 -1.03 -21.70
CA SER A 19 -15.71 -2.13 -21.95
C SER A 19 -16.24 -2.72 -20.64
N GLU A 20 -17.47 -3.25 -20.68
CA GLU A 20 -18.08 -3.91 -19.50
C GLU A 20 -17.22 -5.07 -18.98
N GLU A 21 -16.54 -5.80 -19.86
CA GLU A 21 -15.62 -6.88 -19.49
C GLU A 21 -14.40 -6.35 -18.69
N GLU A 22 -13.86 -5.19 -19.08
CA GLU A 22 -12.74 -4.56 -18.38
C GLU A 22 -13.15 -3.95 -17.04
N LYS A 23 -14.33 -3.33 -16.97
CA LYS A 23 -14.91 -2.85 -15.70
C LYS A 23 -15.06 -4.01 -14.72
N LEU A 24 -15.62 -5.14 -15.17
CA LEU A 24 -15.82 -6.34 -14.37
C LEU A 24 -14.48 -6.93 -13.89
N ARG A 25 -13.48 -7.02 -14.79
CA ARG A 25 -12.13 -7.47 -14.45
C ARG A 25 -11.50 -6.60 -13.37
N ASN A 26 -11.57 -5.28 -13.51
CA ASN A 26 -10.99 -4.34 -12.56
C ASN A 26 -11.69 -4.39 -11.20
N ALA A 27 -13.01 -4.48 -11.19
CA ALA A 27 -13.79 -4.67 -9.98
C ALA A 27 -13.40 -5.97 -9.26
N ASN A 28 -13.29 -7.08 -9.99
CA ASN A 28 -12.87 -8.37 -9.43
C ASN A 28 -11.46 -8.31 -8.82
N ILE A 29 -10.50 -7.64 -9.45
CA ILE A 29 -9.15 -7.46 -8.89
C ILE A 29 -9.21 -6.75 -7.53
N MET A 30 -10.00 -5.68 -7.42
CA MET A 30 -10.17 -4.96 -6.16
C MET A 30 -10.82 -5.83 -5.07
N LEU A 31 -11.87 -6.58 -5.44
CA LEU A 31 -12.54 -7.52 -4.53
C LEU A 31 -11.58 -8.60 -4.03
N HIS A 32 -10.78 -9.19 -4.92
CA HIS A 32 -9.79 -10.20 -4.55
C HIS A 32 -8.73 -9.66 -3.59
N ARG A 33 -8.26 -8.42 -3.77
CA ARG A 33 -7.34 -7.76 -2.83
C ARG A 33 -7.97 -7.59 -1.45
N TYR A 34 -9.24 -7.18 -1.40
CA TYR A 34 -9.95 -7.01 -0.14
C TYR A 34 -10.17 -8.35 0.57
N LEU A 35 -10.57 -9.38 -0.19
CA LEU A 35 -10.72 -10.74 0.30
C LEU A 35 -9.39 -11.32 0.82
N PHE A 36 -8.27 -11.06 0.14
CA PHE A 36 -6.93 -11.48 0.58
C PHE A 36 -6.64 -10.99 2.01
N VAL A 37 -6.87 -9.69 2.27
CA VAL A 37 -6.67 -9.08 3.59
C VAL A 37 -7.60 -9.69 4.65
N ILE A 38 -8.90 -9.82 4.33
CA ILE A 38 -9.89 -10.38 5.26
C ILE A 38 -9.53 -11.83 5.64
N LYS A 39 -9.15 -12.65 4.66
CA LYS A 39 -8.78 -14.05 4.90
C LYS A 39 -7.55 -14.16 5.78
N GLY A 40 -6.49 -13.38 5.49
CA GLY A 40 -5.27 -13.36 6.30
C GLY A 40 -5.56 -12.98 7.75
N LYS A 41 -6.32 -11.89 7.98
CA LYS A 41 -6.68 -11.45 9.35
C LYS A 41 -7.57 -12.43 10.10
N ARG A 42 -8.50 -13.09 9.41
CA ARG A 42 -9.34 -14.14 10.02
C ARG A 42 -8.51 -15.37 10.37
N TYR A 43 -7.56 -15.74 9.52
CA TYR A 43 -6.66 -16.86 9.77
C TYR A 43 -5.75 -16.59 10.98
N GLU A 44 -5.16 -15.40 11.05
CA GLU A 44 -4.33 -14.94 12.18
C GLU A 44 -5.05 -15.10 13.53
N LYS A 45 -6.33 -14.70 13.59
CA LYS A 45 -7.15 -14.78 14.81
C LYS A 45 -7.94 -16.07 14.97
N LYS A 46 -7.76 -17.05 14.07
CA LYS A 46 -8.59 -18.25 14.01
C LYS A 46 -8.55 -19.04 15.31
N GLN A 47 -7.36 -19.35 15.81
CA GLN A 47 -7.19 -20.18 17.00
C GLN A 47 -7.72 -19.48 18.25
N GLU A 48 -7.38 -18.20 18.43
CA GLU A 48 -7.90 -17.37 19.53
C GLU A 48 -9.43 -17.34 19.53
N THR A 49 -10.04 -17.14 18.35
CA THR A 49 -11.51 -17.09 18.22
C THR A 49 -12.16 -18.43 18.55
N ILE A 50 -11.60 -19.54 18.04
CA ILE A 50 -12.10 -20.89 18.33
C ILE A 50 -12.00 -21.20 19.82
N GLN A 51 -10.84 -20.93 20.43
CA GLN A 51 -10.63 -21.16 21.84
C GLN A 51 -11.60 -20.35 22.70
N LYS A 52 -11.77 -19.06 22.39
CA LYS A 52 -12.74 -18.20 23.07
C LYS A 52 -14.15 -18.78 23.02
N TRP A 53 -14.61 -19.21 21.85
CA TRP A 53 -15.94 -19.82 21.71
C TRP A 53 -16.06 -21.13 22.48
N MET A 54 -15.03 -21.98 22.43
CA MET A 54 -15.00 -23.23 23.20
C MET A 54 -15.05 -22.98 24.70
N GLU A 55 -14.31 -21.99 25.20
CA GLU A 55 -14.28 -21.60 26.62
C GLU A 55 -15.63 -21.02 27.07
N GLU A 56 -16.22 -20.12 26.27
CA GLU A 56 -17.55 -19.56 26.54
C GLU A 56 -18.63 -20.63 26.60
N ASP A 57 -18.64 -21.56 25.65
CA ASP A 57 -19.63 -22.65 25.63
C ASP A 57 -19.38 -23.67 26.74
N LYS A 58 -18.12 -23.97 27.05
CA LYS A 58 -17.77 -24.80 28.21
C LYS A 58 -18.25 -24.15 29.51
N LEU A 59 -18.07 -22.85 29.68
CA LEU A 59 -18.54 -22.13 30.87
C LEU A 59 -20.06 -22.22 31.03
N LYS A 60 -20.81 -22.07 29.93
CA LYS A 60 -22.28 -22.22 29.93
C LYS A 60 -22.70 -23.66 30.25
N GLN A 61 -22.04 -24.64 29.64
CA GLN A 61 -22.31 -26.06 29.87
C GLN A 61 -21.99 -26.45 31.32
N ASP A 62 -20.83 -26.07 31.83
CA ASP A 62 -20.41 -26.32 33.21
C ASP A 62 -21.39 -25.67 34.21
N LYS A 63 -21.83 -24.44 33.95
CA LYS A 63 -22.86 -23.77 34.76
C LYS A 63 -24.16 -24.56 34.72
N GLN A 64 -24.59 -25.03 33.56
CA GLN A 64 -25.83 -25.80 33.42
C GLN A 64 -25.73 -27.17 34.12
N ASP A 65 -24.62 -27.88 34.00
CA ASP A 65 -24.45 -29.24 34.50
C ASP A 65 -24.17 -29.28 36.00
N TYR A 66 -23.27 -28.43 36.49
CA TYR A 66 -22.73 -28.50 37.85
C TYR A 66 -23.39 -27.55 38.86
N SER A 67 -24.27 -26.63 38.45
CA SER A 67 -24.95 -25.75 39.41
C SER A 67 -25.84 -26.57 40.37
N PRO A 68 -25.56 -26.54 41.69
CA PRO A 68 -26.32 -27.30 42.66
C PRO A 68 -27.73 -26.72 42.83
N VAL A 69 -28.69 -27.59 43.10
CA VAL A 69 -30.06 -27.18 43.41
C VAL A 69 -30.07 -26.42 44.74
N PRO A 70 -30.63 -25.19 44.81
CA PRO A 70 -30.73 -24.44 46.06
C PRO A 70 -31.51 -25.19 47.14
N ALA A 71 -30.95 -25.24 48.36
CA ALA A 71 -31.60 -25.88 49.52
C ALA A 71 -32.41 -24.89 50.36
N GLY A 72 -33.40 -25.40 51.11
CA GLY A 72 -34.14 -24.62 52.11
C GLY A 72 -35.18 -23.65 51.53
N ILE A 73 -35.65 -23.88 50.30
CA ILE A 73 -36.65 -23.02 49.66
C ILE A 73 -38.03 -23.24 50.29
N VAL A 74 -38.66 -22.15 50.73
CA VAL A 74 -39.99 -22.15 51.34
C VAL A 74 -41.01 -21.47 50.43
N CYS A 75 -42.26 -21.95 50.48
CA CYS A 75 -43.33 -21.36 49.71
C CYS A 75 -43.72 -20.00 50.31
N PRO A 76 -43.71 -18.90 49.53
CA PRO A 76 -44.02 -17.56 50.05
C PRO A 76 -45.46 -17.41 50.54
N LEU A 77 -46.37 -18.32 50.17
CA LEU A 77 -47.79 -18.23 50.51
C LEU A 77 -48.20 -19.04 51.72
N CYS A 78 -47.53 -20.16 51.99
CA CYS A 78 -47.94 -21.08 53.06
C CYS A 78 -46.80 -21.49 54.00
N GLY A 79 -45.57 -21.01 53.76
CA GLY A 79 -44.39 -21.30 54.57
C GLY A 79 -43.88 -22.74 54.51
N ALA A 80 -44.55 -23.63 53.76
CA ALA A 80 -44.13 -25.03 53.65
C ALA A 80 -42.89 -25.18 52.76
N SER A 81 -42.07 -26.19 53.05
CA SER A 81 -40.90 -26.56 52.24
C SER A 81 -41.29 -26.88 50.79
N MET A 82 -40.50 -26.40 49.84
CA MET A 82 -40.65 -26.71 48.41
C MET A 82 -39.59 -27.71 47.96
N HIS A 83 -39.96 -28.62 47.05
CA HIS A 83 -39.04 -29.59 46.46
C HIS A 83 -38.77 -29.26 44.99
N PHE A 84 -37.60 -29.64 44.50
CA PHE A 84 -37.22 -29.43 43.10
C PHE A 84 -38.09 -30.27 42.15
N ASN A 85 -38.63 -29.63 41.12
CA ASN A 85 -39.54 -30.19 40.13
C ASN A 85 -38.83 -30.40 38.78
N SER A 86 -37.74 -31.17 38.82
CA SER A 86 -36.94 -31.74 37.72
C SER A 86 -36.44 -30.80 36.59
N SER A 87 -36.84 -29.54 36.58
CA SER A 87 -36.59 -28.60 35.50
C SER A 87 -35.63 -27.50 35.97
N LYS A 88 -34.49 -27.38 35.29
CA LYS A 88 -33.53 -26.29 35.44
C LYS A 88 -33.26 -25.64 34.09
N HIS A 89 -32.99 -24.34 34.08
CA HIS A 89 -32.75 -23.56 32.87
C HIS A 89 -31.63 -22.55 33.12
N LEU A 90 -30.73 -22.39 32.15
CA LEU A 90 -29.71 -21.32 32.17
C LEU A 90 -30.34 -20.03 31.65
N ASP A 91 -30.54 -19.06 32.52
CA ASP A 91 -30.99 -17.71 32.16
C ASP A 91 -29.77 -16.90 31.70
N PHE A 92 -29.62 -16.81 30.38
CA PHE A 92 -28.60 -16.02 29.72
C PHE A 92 -29.19 -15.42 28.44
N THR A 93 -29.42 -14.11 28.44
CA THR A 93 -29.98 -13.37 27.32
C THR A 93 -29.06 -12.22 26.92
N HIS A 94 -29.23 -11.70 25.71
CA HIS A 94 -28.46 -10.54 25.25
C HIS A 94 -28.69 -9.31 26.15
N ASP A 95 -29.91 -9.15 26.66
CA ASP A 95 -30.32 -8.00 27.47
C ASP A 95 -29.98 -8.15 28.97
N SER A 96 -29.67 -9.38 29.42
CA SER A 96 -29.19 -9.67 30.78
C SER A 96 -27.96 -10.58 30.70
N PRO A 97 -26.74 -10.01 30.60
CA PRO A 97 -25.50 -10.77 30.43
C PRO A 97 -25.06 -11.54 31.68
N ILE A 98 -25.88 -11.54 32.75
CA ILE A 98 -25.61 -12.27 33.99
C ILE A 98 -26.08 -13.71 33.81
N MET A 99 -25.14 -14.65 33.75
CA MET A 99 -25.43 -16.09 33.70
C MET A 99 -25.96 -16.60 35.04
N ARG A 100 -27.27 -16.82 35.13
CA ARG A 100 -27.93 -17.37 36.33
C ARG A 100 -28.63 -18.68 36.02
N MET A 101 -28.69 -19.58 36.99
CA MET A 101 -29.40 -20.84 36.85
C MET A 101 -30.74 -20.76 37.56
N MET A 102 -31.82 -21.01 36.84
CA MET A 102 -33.16 -21.05 37.38
C MET A 102 -33.60 -22.49 37.61
N PHE A 103 -34.20 -22.76 38.76
CA PHE A 103 -34.72 -24.05 39.16
C PHE A 103 -36.21 -23.95 39.45
N LEU A 104 -37.00 -24.86 38.90
CA LEU A 104 -38.43 -24.93 39.15
C LEU A 104 -38.68 -25.71 40.44
N PHE A 105 -39.20 -25.07 41.47
CA PHE A 105 -39.63 -25.69 42.71
C PHE A 105 -41.14 -25.87 42.75
N LYS A 106 -41.61 -26.90 43.45
CA LYS A 106 -43.03 -27.17 43.68
C LYS A 106 -43.31 -27.33 45.17
N CYS A 107 -44.35 -26.65 45.65
CA CYS A 107 -44.79 -26.77 47.04
C CYS A 107 -45.57 -28.06 47.25
N GLY A 108 -45.23 -28.84 48.28
CA GLY A 108 -45.97 -30.06 48.62
C GLY A 108 -47.41 -29.79 49.11
N LYS A 109 -47.64 -28.66 49.79
CA LYS A 109 -48.93 -28.34 50.43
C LYS A 109 -49.93 -27.68 49.48
N CYS A 110 -49.52 -26.63 48.77
CA CYS A 110 -50.42 -25.85 47.90
C CYS A 110 -50.22 -26.11 46.40
N GLN A 111 -49.31 -27.02 46.03
CA GLN A 111 -48.99 -27.40 44.63
C GLN A 111 -48.51 -26.26 43.73
N LYS A 112 -48.32 -25.04 44.26
CA LYS A 112 -47.78 -23.91 43.51
C LYS A 112 -46.32 -24.15 43.14
N GLN A 113 -45.97 -23.67 41.94
CA GLN A 113 -44.62 -23.74 41.40
C GLN A 113 -43.97 -22.37 41.42
N GLN A 114 -42.66 -22.33 41.62
CA GLN A 114 -41.88 -21.11 41.63
C GLN A 114 -40.52 -21.34 40.99
N TRP A 115 -40.12 -20.42 40.12
CA TRP A 115 -38.74 -20.37 39.63
C TRP A 115 -37.87 -19.63 40.64
N VAL A 116 -36.76 -20.24 41.00
CA VAL A 116 -35.79 -19.72 41.96
C VAL A 116 -34.40 -19.77 41.33
N TYR A 117 -33.67 -18.67 41.40
CA TYR A 117 -32.30 -18.57 40.92
C TYR A 117 -31.32 -19.30 41.85
N ASP A 118 -30.09 -19.53 41.39
CA ASP A 118 -29.03 -20.22 42.13
C ASP A 118 -28.57 -19.46 43.39
N ASP A 119 -28.79 -18.15 43.44
CA ASP A 119 -28.61 -17.26 44.60
C ASP A 119 -29.80 -17.25 45.58
N ARG A 120 -30.84 -18.05 45.31
CA ARG A 120 -32.12 -18.13 46.04
C ARG A 120 -33.08 -16.97 45.81
N GLU A 121 -32.77 -16.05 44.88
CA GLU A 121 -33.73 -15.04 44.47
C GLU A 121 -34.92 -15.68 43.76
N ILE A 122 -36.11 -15.22 44.11
CA ILE A 122 -37.33 -15.69 43.47
C ILE A 122 -37.46 -14.95 42.14
N HIS A 123 -37.56 -15.69 41.04
CA HIS A 123 -37.88 -15.09 39.76
C HIS A 123 -39.31 -14.57 39.78
N VAL A 124 -39.45 -13.26 39.59
CA VAL A 124 -40.74 -12.58 39.44
C VAL A 124 -40.90 -12.26 37.97
N SER A 125 -41.84 -12.92 37.31
CA SER A 125 -42.22 -12.56 35.94
C SER A 125 -42.86 -11.18 35.96
N GLU A 126 -42.52 -10.34 34.98
CA GLU A 126 -43.14 -9.04 34.83
C GLU A 126 -44.66 -9.21 34.63
N PRO A 127 -45.49 -8.41 35.31
CA PRO A 127 -46.94 -8.52 35.17
C PRO A 127 -47.37 -8.06 33.79
N ASP A 128 -48.28 -8.80 33.17
CA ASP A 128 -48.88 -8.37 31.91
C ASP A 128 -49.70 -7.09 32.12
N LEU A 129 -49.37 -6.05 31.35
CA LEU A 129 -50.02 -4.75 31.43
C LEU A 129 -51.10 -4.61 30.36
N CYS A 130 -52.22 -3.98 30.72
CA CYS A 130 -53.30 -3.69 29.79
C CYS A 130 -52.79 -2.79 28.66
N PRO A 131 -53.00 -3.15 27.38
CA PRO A 131 -52.59 -2.32 26.25
C PRO A 131 -53.20 -0.92 26.24
N GLN A 132 -54.40 -0.74 26.84
CA GLN A 132 -55.13 0.53 26.84
C GLN A 132 -54.80 1.42 28.04
N CYS A 133 -54.74 0.86 29.25
CA CYS A 133 -54.59 1.66 30.48
C CYS A 133 -53.29 1.39 31.25
N LYS A 134 -52.43 0.49 30.74
CA LYS A 134 -51.15 0.08 31.35
C LYS A 134 -51.23 -0.44 32.78
N LYS A 135 -52.42 -0.80 33.26
CA LYS A 135 -52.61 -1.48 34.56
C LYS A 135 -52.60 -2.99 34.39
N GLU A 136 -52.19 -3.71 35.42
CA GLU A 136 -52.13 -5.18 35.42
C GLU A 136 -53.46 -5.81 35.00
N ILE A 137 -53.38 -6.86 34.20
CA ILE A 137 -54.53 -7.64 33.72
C ILE A 137 -54.60 -9.00 34.41
N ASP A 138 -55.81 -9.47 34.70
CA ASP A 138 -56.01 -10.83 35.16
C ASP A 138 -55.96 -11.78 33.97
N ILE A 139 -55.14 -12.82 34.06
CA ILE A 139 -55.03 -13.85 33.02
C ILE A 139 -55.49 -15.18 33.59
N THR A 140 -56.51 -15.77 32.97
CA THR A 140 -56.96 -17.13 33.30
C THR A 140 -56.71 -18.06 32.13
N ALA A 141 -55.95 -19.13 32.35
CA ALA A 141 -55.68 -20.13 31.32
C ALA A 141 -56.53 -21.39 31.54
N SER A 142 -57.15 -21.90 30.48
CA SER A 142 -57.81 -23.20 30.46
C SER A 142 -57.17 -24.09 29.39
N ARG A 143 -57.00 -25.39 29.67
CA ARG A 143 -56.37 -26.35 28.75
C ARG A 143 -57.36 -27.47 28.42
N LYS A 144 -57.57 -27.71 27.13
CA LYS A 144 -58.30 -28.87 26.60
C LYS A 144 -57.42 -29.59 25.59
N GLY A 145 -56.83 -30.71 25.99
CA GLY A 145 -55.89 -31.46 25.16
C GLY A 145 -54.67 -30.63 24.75
N LYS A 146 -54.48 -30.46 23.42
CA LYS A 146 -53.42 -29.65 22.81
C LYS A 146 -53.78 -28.16 22.67
N VAL A 147 -54.93 -27.70 23.13
CA VAL A 147 -55.31 -26.28 23.04
C VAL A 147 -55.28 -25.64 24.42
N ILE A 148 -54.54 -24.55 24.57
CA ILE A 148 -54.64 -23.65 25.73
C ILE A 148 -55.32 -22.37 25.30
N THR A 149 -56.28 -21.91 26.10
CA THR A 149 -56.97 -20.64 25.93
C THR A 149 -56.67 -19.76 27.14
N TRP A 150 -56.04 -18.61 26.93
CA TRP A 150 -55.87 -17.56 27.94
C TRP A 150 -56.93 -16.49 27.74
N GLU A 151 -57.65 -16.17 28.80
CA GLU A 151 -58.53 -15.01 28.85
C GLU A 151 -57.85 -13.92 29.67
N HIS A 152 -57.54 -12.82 29.00
CA HIS A 152 -56.97 -11.61 29.54
C HIS A 152 -58.11 -10.64 29.86
N LYS A 153 -58.28 -10.23 31.13
CA LYS A 153 -59.33 -9.29 31.56
C LYS A 153 -58.73 -8.16 32.38
N CYS A 154 -58.93 -6.91 31.95
CA CYS A 154 -58.62 -5.73 32.73
C CYS A 154 -59.84 -5.29 33.53
N LYS A 155 -59.75 -5.36 34.86
CA LYS A 155 -60.82 -4.89 35.77
C LYS A 155 -61.04 -3.38 35.72
N VAL A 156 -60.10 -2.59 35.21
CA VAL A 156 -60.15 -1.12 35.26
C VAL A 156 -60.78 -0.51 34.02
N CYS A 157 -60.39 -0.93 32.82
CA CYS A 157 -60.95 -0.40 31.57
C CYS A 157 -61.90 -1.38 30.86
N GLY A 158 -62.15 -2.55 31.45
CA GLY A 158 -63.03 -3.57 30.88
C GLY A 158 -62.45 -4.32 29.67
N PHE A 159 -61.17 -4.09 29.32
CA PHE A 159 -60.51 -4.78 28.22
C PHE A 159 -60.55 -6.29 28.43
N ALA A 160 -61.05 -7.04 27.43
CA ALA A 160 -61.05 -8.49 27.44
C ALA A 160 -60.47 -9.01 26.12
N LYS A 161 -59.51 -9.93 26.20
CA LYS A 161 -58.92 -10.60 25.04
C LYS A 161 -58.82 -12.09 25.31
N THR A 162 -59.29 -12.90 24.37
CA THR A 162 -59.08 -14.35 24.40
C THR A 162 -57.97 -14.70 23.43
N GLU A 163 -56.95 -15.38 23.93
CA GLU A 163 -55.82 -15.88 23.16
C GLU A 163 -55.87 -17.40 23.17
N VAL A 164 -55.87 -18.02 21.99
CA VAL A 164 -55.93 -19.47 21.84
C VAL A 164 -54.63 -19.93 21.20
N LYS A 165 -53.90 -20.82 21.88
CA LYS A 165 -52.73 -21.51 21.34
C LYS A 165 -53.05 -22.97 21.16
N ASP A 166 -53.15 -23.35 19.90
CA ASP A 166 -53.32 -24.73 19.48
C ASP A 166 -51.93 -25.34 19.24
N PHE A 167 -51.47 -26.19 20.16
CA PHE A 167 -50.23 -26.90 20.00
C PHE A 167 -50.28 -27.89 18.83
N GLY A 168 -51.45 -28.38 18.39
CA GLY A 168 -51.53 -29.27 17.23
C GLY A 168 -51.19 -28.56 15.91
N LYS A 169 -51.74 -27.37 15.68
CA LYS A 169 -51.35 -26.52 14.54
C LYS A 169 -49.91 -26.05 14.64
N LYS A 170 -49.46 -25.73 15.86
CA LYS A 170 -48.07 -25.35 16.12
C LYS A 170 -47.10 -26.51 15.84
N ASP A 171 -47.50 -27.76 16.12
CA ASP A 171 -46.71 -28.94 15.80
C ASP A 171 -46.52 -29.04 14.27
N GLU A 172 -47.59 -28.88 13.47
CA GLU A 172 -47.51 -28.88 11.99
C GLU A 172 -46.67 -27.70 11.42
N GLU A 173 -46.84 -26.50 11.96
CA GLU A 173 -46.02 -25.32 11.58
C GLU A 173 -44.55 -25.51 11.97
N TRP A 174 -44.29 -26.12 13.13
CA TRP A 174 -42.94 -26.41 13.61
C TRP A 174 -42.28 -27.50 12.77
N GLU A 175 -43.02 -28.54 12.36
CA GLU A 175 -42.54 -29.54 11.42
C GLU A 175 -42.17 -28.93 10.06
N LYS A 176 -43.00 -28.02 9.53
CA LYS A 176 -42.65 -27.25 8.31
C LYS A 176 -41.40 -26.42 8.49
N LYS A 177 -41.30 -25.69 9.61
CA LYS A 177 -40.12 -24.87 9.93
C LYS A 177 -38.86 -25.72 10.10
N GLN A 178 -38.96 -26.90 10.70
CA GLN A 178 -37.85 -27.85 10.79
C GLN A 178 -37.43 -28.36 9.41
N ALA A 179 -38.39 -28.62 8.50
CA ALA A 179 -38.09 -29.01 7.13
C ALA A 179 -37.38 -27.87 6.36
N GLU A 180 -37.82 -26.62 6.55
CA GLU A 180 -37.17 -25.44 6.00
C GLU A 180 -35.74 -25.27 6.53
N TRP A 181 -35.53 -25.35 7.85
CA TRP A 181 -34.20 -25.28 8.45
C TRP A 181 -33.27 -26.39 7.97
N LYS A 182 -33.78 -27.63 7.83
CA LYS A 182 -32.99 -28.73 7.26
C LYS A 182 -32.59 -28.42 5.82
N LYS A 183 -33.50 -27.87 5.03
CA LYS A 183 -33.22 -27.48 3.65
C LYS A 183 -32.17 -26.35 3.59
N GLU A 184 -32.30 -25.33 4.43
CA GLU A 184 -31.32 -24.25 4.55
C GLU A 184 -29.95 -24.78 5.01
N GLU A 185 -29.92 -25.72 5.95
CA GLU A 185 -28.68 -26.35 6.43
C GLU A 185 -28.02 -27.18 5.32
N GLU A 186 -28.80 -27.93 4.53
CA GLU A 186 -28.31 -28.68 3.38
C GLU A 186 -27.80 -27.77 2.26
N GLU A 187 -28.51 -26.68 1.96
CA GLU A 187 -28.06 -25.66 1.01
C GLU A 187 -26.77 -24.98 1.50
N GLY A 188 -26.70 -24.66 2.79
CA GLY A 188 -25.52 -24.13 3.45
C GLY A 188 -24.33 -25.08 3.35
N LYS A 189 -24.53 -26.39 3.57
CA LYS A 189 -23.48 -27.43 3.40
C LYS A 189 -22.98 -27.51 1.96
N LYS A 190 -23.89 -27.49 0.98
CA LYS A 190 -23.54 -27.47 -0.45
C LYS A 190 -22.74 -26.23 -0.82
N LEU A 191 -23.14 -25.07 -0.33
CA LEU A 191 -22.42 -23.81 -0.55
C LEU A 191 -21.04 -23.83 0.10
N LEU A 192 -20.95 -24.30 1.35
CA LEU A 192 -19.69 -24.43 2.06
C LEU A 192 -18.74 -25.36 1.29
N GLU A 193 -19.18 -26.55 0.90
CA GLU A 193 -18.36 -27.50 0.15
C GLU A 193 -17.87 -26.91 -1.17
N LYS A 194 -18.75 -26.24 -1.91
CA LYS A 194 -18.42 -25.60 -3.18
C LYS A 194 -17.37 -24.50 -3.04
N TYR A 195 -17.47 -23.67 -2.01
CA TYR A 195 -16.69 -22.43 -1.89
C TYR A 195 -15.63 -22.44 -0.77
N ARG A 196 -15.47 -23.55 -0.05
CA ARG A 196 -14.50 -23.66 1.06
C ARG A 196 -13.08 -23.33 0.63
N ASN A 197 -12.62 -23.93 -0.46
CA ASN A 197 -11.25 -23.71 -0.94
C ASN A 197 -11.05 -22.30 -1.48
N GLU A 198 -12.13 -21.64 -1.92
CA GLU A 198 -12.07 -20.26 -2.37
C GLU A 198 -11.99 -19.30 -1.19
N TYR A 199 -12.74 -19.49 -0.10
CA TYR A 199 -12.82 -18.51 0.99
C TYR A 199 -12.03 -18.84 2.25
N CYS A 200 -11.70 -20.11 2.48
CA CYS A 200 -10.94 -20.56 3.64
C CYS A 200 -9.50 -20.90 3.24
N LEU A 201 -8.54 -20.39 4.00
CA LEU A 201 -7.13 -20.69 3.77
C LEU A 201 -6.75 -22.05 4.38
N SER A 202 -5.87 -22.77 3.69
CA SER A 202 -5.12 -23.88 4.28
C SER A 202 -4.11 -23.34 5.31
N GLU A 203 -3.50 -24.21 6.10
CA GLU A 203 -2.48 -23.76 7.07
C GLU A 203 -1.28 -23.10 6.38
N LYS A 204 -0.82 -23.71 5.28
CA LYS A 204 0.28 -23.18 4.48
C LYS A 204 -0.09 -21.83 3.87
N ASP A 205 -1.23 -21.75 3.18
CA ASP A 205 -1.65 -20.50 2.53
C ASP A 205 -1.94 -19.40 3.56
N GLY A 206 -2.46 -19.79 4.74
CA GLY A 206 -2.71 -18.90 5.86
C GLY A 206 -1.44 -18.24 6.37
N LEU A 207 -0.38 -19.03 6.57
CA LEU A 207 0.94 -18.51 6.97
C LEU A 207 1.50 -17.57 5.91
N GLU A 208 1.48 -17.95 4.63
CA GLU A 208 1.96 -17.10 3.53
C GLU A 208 1.17 -15.77 3.43
N HIS A 209 -0.15 -15.80 3.67
CA HIS A 209 -0.97 -14.58 3.70
C HIS A 209 -0.57 -13.67 4.85
N VAL A 210 -0.40 -14.21 6.06
CA VAL A 210 0.02 -13.43 7.24
C VAL A 210 1.39 -12.82 6.99
N GLU A 211 2.37 -13.61 6.54
CA GLU A 211 3.71 -13.11 6.22
C GLU A 211 3.70 -12.02 5.16
N THR A 212 2.86 -12.16 4.13
CA THR A 212 2.70 -11.14 3.10
C THR A 212 2.11 -9.84 3.66
N LEU A 213 1.09 -9.93 4.52
CA LEU A 213 0.50 -8.75 5.17
C LEU A 213 1.50 -8.06 6.09
N GLU A 214 2.26 -8.82 6.88
CA GLU A 214 3.33 -8.28 7.72
C GLU A 214 4.43 -7.60 6.89
N ALA A 215 4.84 -8.22 5.77
CA ALA A 215 5.81 -7.63 4.86
C ALA A 215 5.29 -6.34 4.21
N LEU A 216 3.99 -6.25 3.89
CA LEU A 216 3.37 -5.02 3.38
C LEU A 216 3.35 -3.90 4.42
N GLU A 217 3.08 -4.23 5.69
CA GLU A 217 3.16 -3.26 6.79
C GLU A 217 4.58 -2.72 6.94
N VAL A 218 5.58 -3.61 6.89
CA VAL A 218 7.00 -3.22 6.92
C VAL A 218 7.37 -2.38 5.70
N GLY A 219 6.94 -2.81 4.51
CA GLY A 219 7.17 -2.10 3.26
C GLY A 219 6.63 -0.68 3.30
N ARG A 220 5.42 -0.47 3.84
CA ARG A 220 4.82 0.85 3.98
C ARG A 220 5.69 1.80 4.81
N GLU A 221 6.15 1.38 5.98
CA GLU A 221 6.97 2.26 6.83
C GLU A 221 8.34 2.51 6.21
N VAL A 222 8.96 1.51 5.58
CA VAL A 222 10.22 1.68 4.83
C VAL A 222 10.05 2.65 3.67
N TYR A 223 8.93 2.58 2.93
CA TYR A 223 8.60 3.54 1.88
C TYR A 223 8.53 4.98 2.42
N GLU A 224 7.81 5.19 3.51
CA GLU A 224 7.66 6.53 4.11
C GLU A 224 8.98 7.06 4.65
N GLU A 225 9.78 6.23 5.32
CA GLU A 225 11.11 6.59 5.82
C GLU A 225 12.05 6.99 4.67
N GLU A 226 12.11 6.20 3.60
CA GLU A 226 12.94 6.52 2.43
C GLU A 226 12.49 7.81 1.74
N LYS A 227 11.19 8.02 1.60
CA LYS A 227 10.63 9.24 1.00
C LYS A 227 10.98 10.49 1.82
N GLN A 228 10.83 10.41 3.15
CA GLN A 228 11.09 11.53 4.05
C GLN A 228 12.56 11.96 4.08
N LYS A 229 13.52 11.08 3.78
CA LYS A 229 14.94 11.48 3.66
C LYS A 229 15.13 12.64 2.70
N TYR A 230 14.36 12.66 1.62
CA TYR A 230 14.44 13.71 0.60
C TYR A 230 13.87 15.06 1.06
N ASP A 231 13.13 15.11 2.16
CA ASP A 231 12.64 16.36 2.77
C ASP A 231 13.69 17.02 3.68
N ASP A 232 14.69 16.26 4.13
CA ASP A 232 15.79 16.78 4.94
C ASP A 232 16.73 17.66 4.10
N LYS A 233 16.91 18.92 4.52
CA LYS A 233 17.82 19.87 3.88
C LYS A 233 19.26 19.36 3.85
N ALA A 234 19.71 18.70 4.92
CA ALA A 234 21.04 18.14 5.02
C ALA A 234 21.23 17.01 3.98
N TYR A 235 20.23 16.16 3.84
CA TYR A 235 20.21 15.11 2.81
C TYR A 235 20.27 15.68 1.39
N GLN A 236 19.47 16.72 1.10
CA GLN A 236 19.52 17.38 -0.20
C GLN A 236 20.90 17.97 -0.50
N ILE A 237 21.55 18.62 0.48
CA ILE A 237 22.92 19.13 0.32
C ILE A 237 23.88 17.96 0.03
N ALA A 238 23.81 16.89 0.83
CA ALA A 238 24.68 15.73 0.69
C ALA A 238 24.55 15.02 -0.68
N VAL A 239 23.32 14.89 -1.20
CA VAL A 239 23.06 14.30 -2.52
C VAL A 239 23.56 15.18 -3.66
N ASN A 240 23.56 16.49 -3.48
CA ASN A 240 24.03 17.45 -4.49
C ASN A 240 25.56 17.64 -4.50
N LEU A 241 26.31 17.03 -3.57
CA LEU A 241 27.77 17.09 -3.57
C LEU A 241 28.35 16.36 -4.78
N LYS A 242 29.26 17.01 -5.50
CA LYS A 242 29.99 16.41 -6.62
C LYS A 242 30.92 15.31 -6.10
N LYS A 243 30.70 14.08 -6.56
CA LYS A 243 31.55 12.93 -6.25
C LYS A 243 32.70 12.87 -7.25
N LEU A 244 33.80 13.53 -6.92
CA LEU A 244 34.96 13.61 -7.79
C LEU A 244 35.91 12.45 -7.52
N THR A 245 36.42 11.86 -8.59
CA THR A 245 37.54 10.91 -8.55
C THR A 245 38.85 11.62 -8.25
N VAL A 246 39.89 10.85 -7.93
CA VAL A 246 41.24 11.39 -7.64
C VAL A 246 41.81 12.18 -8.84
N LEU A 247 41.55 11.73 -10.06
CA LEU A 247 42.01 12.42 -11.27
C LEU A 247 41.27 13.74 -11.49
N GLU A 248 39.96 13.76 -11.24
CA GLU A 248 39.15 14.97 -11.39
C GLU A 248 39.50 16.02 -10.34
N ILE A 249 39.78 15.60 -9.09
CA ILE A 249 40.18 16.53 -8.03
C ILE A 249 41.59 17.10 -8.27
N GLU A 250 42.52 16.28 -8.77
CA GLU A 250 43.86 16.73 -9.13
C GLU A 250 43.79 17.82 -10.21
N LYS A 251 42.97 17.59 -11.25
CA LYS A 251 42.75 18.56 -12.32
C LYS A 251 42.10 19.85 -11.81
N LEU A 252 41.01 19.72 -11.04
CA LEU A 252 40.26 20.86 -10.50
C LEU A 252 41.14 21.75 -9.62
N LEU A 253 41.89 21.15 -8.68
CA LEU A 253 42.79 21.90 -7.81
C LEU A 253 43.96 22.49 -8.59
N SER A 254 44.60 21.74 -9.49
CA SER A 254 45.72 22.25 -10.28
C SER A 254 45.34 23.51 -11.08
N GLU A 255 44.19 23.49 -11.77
CA GLU A 255 43.71 24.64 -12.55
C GLU A 255 43.41 25.86 -11.68
N ARG A 256 42.91 25.65 -10.45
CA ARG A 256 42.55 26.73 -9.54
C ARG A 256 43.76 27.30 -8.80
N LEU A 257 44.68 26.43 -8.37
CA LEU A 257 45.89 26.77 -7.62
C LEU A 257 46.89 27.55 -8.48
N GLN A 258 47.06 27.18 -9.76
CA GLN A 258 47.97 27.88 -10.68
C GLN A 258 47.61 29.36 -10.89
N LYS A 259 46.31 29.70 -10.86
CA LYS A 259 45.85 31.09 -10.96
C LYS A 259 46.32 31.97 -9.80
N GLU A 260 46.58 31.37 -8.64
CA GLU A 260 47.02 32.03 -7.41
C GLU A 260 48.53 31.84 -7.17
N THR A 261 49.29 31.52 -8.23
CA THR A 261 50.76 31.33 -8.25
C THR A 261 51.28 30.12 -7.45
N TYR A 262 50.39 29.17 -7.11
CA TYR A 262 50.80 27.87 -6.57
C TYR A 262 51.06 26.90 -7.72
N VAL A 263 52.28 26.38 -7.82
CA VAL A 263 52.76 25.56 -8.95
C VAL A 263 53.15 24.17 -8.49
N LYS A 264 53.23 23.22 -9.44
CA LYS A 264 53.64 21.82 -9.19
C LYS A 264 52.81 21.16 -8.08
N PHE A 265 51.49 21.30 -8.14
CA PHE A 265 50.59 20.52 -7.31
C PHE A 265 50.72 19.04 -7.67
N THR A 266 50.94 18.19 -6.67
CA THR A 266 51.04 16.74 -6.84
C THR A 266 50.34 16.03 -5.69
N LEU A 267 49.62 14.97 -6.02
CA LEU A 267 49.06 14.04 -5.04
C LEU A 267 50.03 12.87 -4.82
N ASP A 268 50.23 12.49 -3.55
CA ASP A 268 51.00 11.32 -3.17
C ASP A 268 50.13 10.06 -3.17
N LYS A 269 50.68 8.95 -2.68
CA LYS A 269 49.96 7.67 -2.60
C LYS A 269 48.74 7.79 -1.67
N PRO A 270 47.54 7.36 -2.12
CA PRO A 270 46.35 7.34 -1.29
C PRO A 270 46.47 6.26 -0.20
N ASP A 271 45.98 6.59 0.99
CA ASP A 271 45.69 5.62 2.05
C ASP A 271 44.21 5.22 1.99
N MET A 272 43.96 3.92 1.82
CA MET A 272 42.64 3.32 1.59
C MET A 272 42.07 2.74 2.89
N GLY A 273 42.03 3.55 3.94
CA GLY A 273 41.45 3.21 5.23
C GLY A 273 39.91 3.31 5.25
N LYS A 274 39.33 3.64 6.40
CA LYS A 274 37.88 3.96 6.50
C LYS A 274 37.46 5.11 5.57
N PHE A 275 38.38 6.05 5.36
CA PHE A 275 38.25 7.13 4.40
C PHE A 275 39.46 7.09 3.47
N VAL A 276 39.28 7.48 2.21
CA VAL A 276 40.41 7.70 1.32
C VAL A 276 41.09 9.01 1.73
N THR A 277 42.34 8.94 2.18
CA THR A 277 43.14 10.12 2.49
C THR A 277 44.36 10.21 1.58
N ILE A 278 44.61 11.40 1.03
CA ILE A 278 45.67 11.62 0.05
C ILE A 278 46.50 12.83 0.48
N PRO A 279 47.78 12.63 0.83
CA PRO A 279 48.71 13.73 1.02
C PRO A 279 48.94 14.48 -0.29
N PHE A 280 49.10 15.78 -0.23
CA PHE A 280 49.44 16.60 -1.38
C PHE A 280 50.62 17.52 -1.07
N ASN A 281 51.33 17.90 -2.12
CA ASN A 281 52.40 18.88 -2.07
C ASN A 281 52.19 19.94 -3.15
N VAL A 282 52.54 21.19 -2.85
CA VAL A 282 52.50 22.29 -3.81
C VAL A 282 53.57 23.33 -3.48
N LEU A 283 54.08 24.02 -4.50
CA LEU A 283 55.08 25.07 -4.36
C LEU A 283 54.44 26.46 -4.46
N ASP A 284 54.76 27.36 -3.55
CA ASP A 284 54.39 28.77 -3.68
C ASP A 284 55.46 29.50 -4.51
N ALA A 285 55.11 29.93 -5.72
CA ALA A 285 56.03 30.69 -6.58
C ALA A 285 56.06 32.19 -6.22
N ASN A 286 55.22 32.66 -5.30
CA ASN A 286 55.18 34.04 -4.89
C ASN A 286 56.21 34.34 -3.79
N SER A 287 57.38 34.84 -4.21
CA SER A 287 58.48 35.20 -3.31
C SER A 287 58.19 36.37 -2.36
N THR A 288 57.09 37.11 -2.57
CA THR A 288 56.70 38.24 -1.72
C THR A 288 55.80 37.83 -0.55
N ARG A 289 55.22 36.62 -0.59
CA ARG A 289 54.26 36.15 0.40
C ARG A 289 54.98 35.55 1.62
N LYS A 290 54.57 35.95 2.82
CA LYS A 290 55.05 35.35 4.08
C LYS A 290 54.43 33.96 4.24
N SER A 291 55.20 33.03 4.83
CA SER A 291 54.79 31.63 5.10
C SER A 291 53.37 31.50 5.68
N SER A 292 53.02 32.28 6.72
CA SER A 292 51.68 32.25 7.32
C SER A 292 50.56 32.73 6.38
N ALA A 293 50.84 33.72 5.52
CA ALA A 293 49.89 34.18 4.52
C ALA A 293 49.73 33.16 3.38
N SER A 294 50.80 32.45 3.00
CA SER A 294 50.76 31.36 2.02
C SER A 294 49.89 30.20 2.51
N GLU A 295 50.04 29.78 3.77
CA GLU A 295 49.22 28.71 4.35
C GLU A 295 47.74 29.13 4.44
N ALA A 296 47.46 30.33 4.94
CA ALA A 296 46.10 30.81 5.09
C ALA A 296 45.37 30.96 3.73
N THR A 297 46.08 31.48 2.72
CA THR A 297 45.53 31.66 1.37
C THR A 297 45.26 30.30 0.72
N LEU A 298 46.21 29.36 0.77
CA LEU A 298 46.02 28.02 0.21
C LEU A 298 44.90 27.27 0.93
N LYS A 299 44.83 27.36 2.25
CA LYS A 299 43.76 26.75 3.06
C LYS A 299 42.39 27.27 2.67
N LYS A 300 42.25 28.59 2.49
CA LYS A 300 41.00 29.21 2.04
C LYS A 300 40.66 28.74 0.63
N LEU A 301 41.61 28.80 -0.29
CA LEU A 301 41.41 28.43 -1.69
C LEU A 301 40.96 26.97 -1.84
N ILE A 302 41.62 26.04 -1.14
CA ILE A 302 41.22 24.62 -1.14
C ILE A 302 39.84 24.46 -0.52
N LYS A 303 39.54 25.10 0.63
CA LYS A 303 38.21 25.01 1.24
C LYS A 303 37.10 25.50 0.32
N ASP A 304 37.28 26.66 -0.28
CA ASP A 304 36.29 27.28 -1.18
C ASP A 304 36.11 26.44 -2.46
N THR A 305 37.19 25.85 -2.97
CA THR A 305 37.14 25.01 -4.19
C THR A 305 36.48 23.65 -3.93
N LEU A 306 36.60 23.12 -2.71
CA LEU A 306 36.10 21.79 -2.36
C LEU A 306 34.71 21.80 -1.73
N GLU A 307 34.14 22.97 -1.41
CA GLU A 307 32.88 23.13 -0.66
C GLU A 307 31.73 22.28 -1.23
N ASP A 308 31.58 22.26 -2.56
CA ASP A 308 30.52 21.54 -3.27
C ASP A 308 30.90 20.11 -3.69
N THR A 309 32.02 19.57 -3.18
CA THR A 309 32.55 18.24 -3.54
C THR A 309 32.51 17.27 -2.37
N ASN A 310 32.83 16.00 -2.62
CA ASN A 310 32.99 14.97 -1.58
C ASN A 310 34.38 14.96 -0.90
N TRP A 311 35.22 15.97 -1.13
CA TRP A 311 36.59 16.07 -0.57
C TRP A 311 36.70 17.18 0.46
N ARG A 312 37.48 17.00 1.53
CA ARG A 312 37.80 18.07 2.49
C ARG A 312 39.27 18.06 2.85
N LEU A 313 39.81 19.24 3.10
CA LEU A 313 41.11 19.39 3.76
C LEU A 313 40.99 18.90 5.21
N MET A 314 41.92 18.06 5.65
CA MET A 314 41.99 17.56 7.01
C MET A 314 42.33 18.66 8.04
N SER A 315 42.07 18.38 9.31
CA SER A 315 42.26 19.32 10.43
C SER A 315 43.71 19.47 10.87
N ASP A 316 44.59 18.55 10.46
CA ASP A 316 46.06 18.65 10.57
C ASP A 316 46.60 19.92 9.91
N GLY A 317 45.90 20.41 8.87
CA GLY A 317 46.13 21.71 8.27
C GLY A 317 47.12 21.66 7.11
N ILE A 318 47.75 22.80 6.84
CA ILE A 318 48.74 22.94 5.78
C ILE A 318 50.04 23.37 6.45
N HIS A 319 51.14 22.71 6.08
CA HIS A 319 52.46 22.97 6.65
C HIS A 319 53.36 23.59 5.59
N TYR A 320 53.96 24.74 5.90
CA TYR A 320 54.96 25.38 5.06
C TYR A 320 56.38 25.00 5.47
N ARG A 321 57.21 24.62 4.49
CA ARG A 321 58.65 24.44 4.67
C ARG A 321 59.41 24.82 3.40
N LEU A 322 60.23 25.88 3.48
CA LEU A 322 61.10 26.32 2.38
C LEU A 322 60.38 26.52 1.02
N GLY A 323 59.16 27.06 1.05
CA GLY A 323 58.36 27.30 -0.16
C GLY A 323 57.47 26.13 -0.58
N TYR A 324 57.66 24.95 0.01
CA TYR A 324 56.74 23.82 -0.13
C TYR A 324 55.62 23.91 0.90
N LEU A 325 54.39 23.72 0.44
CA LEU A 325 53.22 23.52 1.27
C LEU A 325 52.74 22.09 1.11
N SER A 326 52.52 21.41 2.22
CA SER A 326 51.96 20.06 2.25
C SER A 326 50.71 20.00 3.13
N GLY A 327 49.82 19.05 2.84
CA GLY A 327 48.63 18.81 3.64
C GLY A 327 47.95 17.52 3.20
N THR A 328 46.81 17.21 3.82
CA THR A 328 46.08 15.96 3.53
C THR A 328 44.65 16.26 3.11
N LEU A 329 44.22 15.66 1.99
CA LEU A 329 42.83 15.65 1.56
C LEU A 329 42.16 14.35 2.02
N LYS A 330 40.88 14.45 2.38
CA LYS A 330 40.05 13.33 2.81
C LYS A 330 38.79 13.25 1.95
N ALA A 331 38.53 12.09 1.38
CA ALA A 331 37.31 11.81 0.63
C ALA A 331 36.22 11.21 1.53
N TYR A 332 34.98 11.51 1.17
CA TYR A 332 33.78 10.95 1.78
C TYR A 332 32.97 10.22 0.70
N GLU A 333 32.71 8.92 0.89
CA GLU A 333 32.04 8.10 -0.12
C GLU A 333 30.66 7.62 0.33
N HIS A 334 30.55 7.23 1.61
CA HIS A 334 29.30 6.73 2.17
C HIS A 334 28.30 7.86 2.43
N GLU A 335 27.02 7.54 2.23
CA GLU A 335 25.88 8.46 2.42
C GLU A 335 25.86 9.09 3.81
N GLU A 336 26.16 8.29 4.85
CA GLU A 336 26.21 8.77 6.24
C GLU A 336 27.28 9.82 6.46
N ASP A 337 28.44 9.69 5.79
CA ASP A 337 29.52 10.65 5.97
C ASP A 337 29.30 11.92 5.13
N LEU A 338 28.67 11.81 3.95
CA LEU A 338 28.24 12.96 3.15
C LEU A 338 27.17 13.78 3.89
N LEU A 339 26.26 13.10 4.60
CA LEU A 339 25.30 13.75 5.49
C LEU A 339 25.98 14.53 6.61
N ALA A 340 27.00 13.95 7.25
CA ALA A 340 27.75 14.64 8.30
C ALA A 340 28.44 15.93 7.79
N LEU A 341 28.91 15.95 6.54
CA LEU A 341 29.48 17.15 5.92
C LEU A 341 28.49 18.30 5.79
N SER A 342 27.20 18.00 5.59
CA SER A 342 26.14 18.99 5.41
C SER A 342 25.61 19.59 6.73
N GLY A 343 26.18 19.20 7.88
CA GLY A 343 25.76 19.67 9.20
C GLY A 343 24.52 18.98 9.75
N GLY A 344 23.97 17.98 9.05
CA GLY A 344 22.85 17.18 9.52
C GLY A 344 23.27 16.22 10.63
N LYS A 345 22.71 16.39 11.83
CA LYS A 345 22.62 15.29 12.79
C LYS A 345 21.45 14.41 12.35
N LYS A 346 21.64 13.09 12.37
CA LYS A 346 20.58 12.11 12.09
C LYS A 346 19.47 12.31 13.13
N GLU A 347 18.40 13.01 12.79
CA GLU A 347 17.16 12.88 13.54
C GLU A 347 16.61 11.49 13.22
N VAL A 348 17.01 10.50 14.02
CA VAL A 348 16.47 9.15 13.91
C VAL A 348 15.02 9.23 14.36
N LYS A 349 14.10 9.43 13.40
CA LYS A 349 12.70 9.12 13.67
C LYS A 349 12.63 7.64 14.02
N LEU A 350 12.22 7.35 15.25
CA LEU A 350 11.98 5.99 15.70
C LEU A 350 10.96 5.34 14.76
N SER A 351 11.37 4.24 14.13
CA SER A 351 10.46 3.46 13.29
C SER A 351 9.29 2.99 14.14
N LYS A 352 8.08 3.05 13.59
CA LYS A 352 6.86 2.59 14.28
C LYS A 352 6.77 1.07 14.37
N ILE A 353 7.71 0.35 13.76
CA ILE A 353 7.73 -1.11 13.69
C ILE A 353 8.73 -1.66 14.69
N ASP A 354 8.32 -2.74 15.32
CA ASP A 354 9.19 -3.59 16.13
C ASP A 354 10.50 -3.97 15.37
N PRO A 355 11.68 -3.81 16.00
CA PRO A 355 12.96 -4.10 15.35
C PRO A 355 13.10 -5.55 14.85
N GLU A 356 12.55 -6.53 15.55
CA GLU A 356 12.63 -7.94 15.12
C GLU A 356 11.78 -8.18 13.89
N LYS A 357 10.54 -7.67 13.88
CA LYS A 357 9.66 -7.70 12.70
C LYS A 357 10.31 -7.01 11.50
N ARG A 358 10.97 -5.87 11.72
CA ARG A 358 11.71 -5.16 10.66
C ARG A 358 12.87 -6.01 10.13
N ALA A 359 13.67 -6.61 11.01
CA ALA A 359 14.81 -7.44 10.61
C ALA A 359 14.36 -8.68 9.81
N LYS A 360 13.26 -9.33 10.23
CA LYS A 360 12.66 -10.49 9.55
C LYS A 360 12.30 -10.19 8.10
N TYR A 361 11.68 -9.03 7.83
CA TYR A 361 11.13 -8.71 6.51
C TYR A 361 12.00 -7.76 5.67
N MET A 362 13.11 -7.24 6.19
CA MET A 362 13.93 -6.26 5.46
C MET A 362 14.38 -6.77 4.10
N SER A 363 14.73 -8.05 3.97
CA SER A 363 15.15 -8.66 2.71
C SER A 363 14.00 -9.11 1.80
N HIS A 364 12.74 -8.96 2.24
CA HIS A 364 11.58 -9.40 1.48
C HIS A 364 11.37 -8.54 0.22
N ASN A 365 11.02 -9.15 -0.91
CA ASN A 365 10.88 -8.47 -2.20
C ASN A 365 9.88 -7.30 -2.17
N LEU A 366 8.76 -7.45 -1.45
CA LEU A 366 7.78 -6.36 -1.28
C LEU A 366 8.35 -5.16 -0.52
N VAL A 367 9.21 -5.41 0.48
CA VAL A 367 9.86 -4.36 1.26
C VAL A 367 10.92 -3.66 0.41
N GLN A 368 11.71 -4.42 -0.36
CA GLN A 368 12.68 -3.85 -1.30
C GLN A 368 12.01 -3.02 -2.40
N LEU A 369 10.88 -3.49 -2.94
CA LEU A 369 10.10 -2.72 -3.89
C LEU A 369 9.58 -1.41 -3.27
N SER A 370 9.06 -1.49 -2.05
CA SER A 370 8.58 -0.31 -1.31
C SER A 370 9.71 0.69 -1.05
N LYS A 371 10.91 0.21 -0.70
CA LYS A 371 12.13 1.02 -0.55
C LYS A 371 12.48 1.76 -1.85
N MET A 372 12.47 1.05 -2.98
CA MET A 372 12.75 1.63 -4.30
C MET A 372 11.68 2.67 -4.69
N SER A 373 10.40 2.38 -4.47
CA SER A 373 9.31 3.33 -4.74
C SER A 373 9.42 4.58 -3.88
N GLY A 374 9.74 4.43 -2.58
CA GLY A 374 9.93 5.59 -1.68
C GLY A 374 11.08 6.47 -2.13
N ARG A 375 12.17 5.86 -2.61
CA ARG A 375 13.31 6.56 -3.23
C ARG A 375 12.88 7.35 -4.47
N VAL A 376 12.15 6.73 -5.40
CA VAL A 376 11.69 7.37 -6.64
C VAL A 376 10.77 8.55 -6.32
N ASP A 377 9.81 8.36 -5.43
CA ASP A 377 8.85 9.40 -5.05
C ASP A 377 9.52 10.56 -4.30
N GLY A 378 10.51 10.27 -3.46
CA GLY A 378 11.32 11.30 -2.79
C GLY A 378 12.14 12.15 -3.78
N ILE A 379 12.74 11.51 -4.79
CA ILE A 379 13.42 12.21 -5.89
C ILE A 379 12.43 13.09 -6.66
N GLU A 380 11.26 12.53 -7.01
CA GLU A 380 10.21 13.28 -7.71
C GLU A 380 9.70 14.47 -6.90
N ALA A 381 9.45 14.31 -5.61
CA ALA A 381 9.02 15.38 -4.72
C ALA A 381 10.05 16.52 -4.67
N THR A 382 11.34 16.18 -4.62
CA THR A 382 12.43 17.16 -4.67
C THR A 382 12.45 17.91 -6.00
N ARG A 383 12.25 17.20 -7.11
CA ARG A 383 12.16 17.81 -8.45
C ARG A 383 10.94 18.73 -8.57
N LYS A 384 9.77 18.32 -8.07
CA LYS A 384 8.55 19.13 -8.04
C LYS A 384 8.74 20.42 -7.24
N ARG A 385 9.41 20.37 -6.08
CA ARG A 385 9.80 21.57 -5.32
C ARG A 385 10.73 22.49 -6.09
N ARG A 386 11.67 21.95 -6.87
CA ARG A 386 12.57 22.75 -7.71
C ARG A 386 11.82 23.49 -8.83
N LEU A 387 10.75 22.91 -9.39
CA LEU A 387 9.92 23.58 -10.40
C LEU A 387 9.24 24.85 -9.89
N GLU A 388 9.01 24.98 -8.58
CA GLU A 388 8.47 26.23 -8.02
C GLU A 388 9.41 27.43 -8.29
N LYS A 389 10.72 27.17 -8.40
CA LYS A 389 11.75 28.17 -8.73
C LYS A 389 12.08 28.20 -10.23
N GLU A 390 11.99 27.05 -10.89
CA GLU A 390 12.32 26.86 -12.32
C GLU A 390 11.10 26.30 -13.07
N PRO A 391 10.04 27.11 -13.31
CA PRO A 391 8.75 26.61 -13.81
C PRO A 391 8.80 26.04 -15.23
N GLU A 392 9.78 26.43 -16.04
CA GLU A 392 9.97 25.88 -17.39
C GLU A 392 10.58 24.46 -17.39
N GLY A 393 11.13 24.02 -16.26
CA GLY A 393 11.94 22.82 -16.14
C GLY A 393 13.43 23.13 -15.95
N PHE A 394 14.22 22.07 -15.78
CA PHE A 394 15.65 22.18 -15.48
C PHE A 394 16.45 20.95 -15.90
N PHE A 395 17.77 21.08 -15.95
CA PHE A 395 18.68 19.94 -16.12
C PHE A 395 18.88 19.18 -14.80
N LEU A 396 18.82 17.85 -14.86
CA LEU A 396 18.87 16.99 -13.68
C LEU A 396 20.20 17.09 -12.93
N ASN A 397 21.33 17.16 -13.64
CA ASN A 397 22.68 17.34 -13.07
C ASN A 397 23.01 16.39 -11.90
N ASP A 398 22.45 15.18 -11.90
CA ASP A 398 22.56 14.23 -10.79
C ASP A 398 23.68 13.20 -10.97
N GLY A 399 24.58 13.43 -11.93
CA GLY A 399 25.75 12.58 -12.20
C GLY A 399 25.42 11.16 -12.68
N LYS A 400 24.16 10.86 -13.02
CA LYS A 400 23.81 9.52 -13.53
C LYS A 400 24.18 9.35 -14.99
N GLU A 401 24.69 8.16 -15.31
CA GLU A 401 25.30 7.85 -16.61
C GLU A 401 24.32 7.79 -17.78
N GLY A 402 23.02 7.58 -17.55
CA GLY A 402 22.07 7.48 -18.66
C GLY A 402 20.60 7.59 -18.28
N TYR A 403 19.93 8.53 -18.93
CA TYR A 403 18.48 8.67 -19.00
C TYR A 403 18.00 8.50 -20.44
N THR A 404 16.85 7.87 -20.61
CA THR A 404 16.23 7.71 -21.93
C THR A 404 15.33 8.90 -22.21
N CYS A 405 15.61 9.63 -23.30
CA CYS A 405 14.74 10.72 -23.76
C CYS A 405 13.35 10.19 -24.15
N GLY A 406 12.28 10.78 -23.62
CA GLY A 406 10.91 10.36 -23.91
C GLY A 406 10.45 10.56 -25.37
N ILE A 407 11.16 11.39 -26.14
CA ILE A 407 10.82 11.69 -27.55
C ILE A 407 11.65 10.83 -28.52
N CYS A 408 12.98 10.94 -28.46
CA CYS A 408 13.87 10.26 -29.42
C CYS A 408 14.48 8.95 -28.90
N SER A 409 14.23 8.59 -27.64
CA SER A 409 14.80 7.41 -26.96
C SER A 409 16.33 7.38 -26.89
N ALA A 410 17.02 8.48 -27.19
CA ALA A 410 18.46 8.60 -27.00
C ALA A 410 18.81 8.51 -25.52
N ILE A 411 19.91 7.82 -25.21
CA ILE A 411 20.48 7.75 -23.86
C ILE A 411 21.35 8.98 -23.66
N VAL A 412 21.06 9.75 -22.61
CA VAL A 412 21.69 11.03 -22.32
C VAL A 412 22.09 11.09 -20.84
N PRO A 413 23.29 11.56 -20.49
CA PRO A 413 23.69 11.71 -19.09
C PRO A 413 22.82 12.73 -18.36
N GLY A 414 22.70 12.61 -17.03
CA GLY A 414 21.85 13.47 -16.20
C GLY A 414 22.11 14.97 -16.37
N GLU A 415 23.37 15.35 -16.60
CA GLU A 415 23.81 16.74 -16.84
C GLU A 415 23.22 17.36 -18.11
N LYS A 416 22.92 16.52 -19.10
CA LYS A 416 22.31 16.92 -20.38
C LYS A 416 20.85 16.50 -20.46
N THR A 417 20.26 16.09 -19.35
CA THR A 417 18.89 15.60 -19.31
C THR A 417 17.97 16.68 -18.76
N TRP A 418 17.06 17.18 -19.59
CA TRP A 418 16.03 18.12 -19.20
C TRP A 418 14.84 17.38 -18.56
N TRP A 419 14.29 17.95 -17.50
CA TRP A 419 13.13 17.43 -16.79
C TRP A 419 12.13 18.55 -16.49
N ASP A 420 10.84 18.25 -16.67
CA ASP A 420 9.69 19.00 -16.15
C ASP A 420 8.52 18.04 -15.86
N LEU A 421 7.32 18.55 -15.59
CA LEU A 421 6.12 17.74 -15.36
C LEU A 421 5.72 16.85 -16.56
N ARG A 422 6.18 17.17 -17.78
CA ARG A 422 5.95 16.38 -19.00
C ARG A 422 6.99 15.27 -19.17
N GLY A 423 7.96 15.17 -18.27
CA GLY A 423 8.93 14.08 -18.20
C GLY A 423 10.32 14.44 -18.71
N ILE A 424 11.10 13.38 -19.01
CA ILE A 424 12.53 13.46 -19.30
C ILE A 424 12.80 13.59 -20.80
N ARG A 425 13.74 14.48 -21.18
CA ARG A 425 14.17 14.64 -22.58
C ARG A 425 15.60 15.15 -22.74
N CYS A 426 16.16 14.93 -23.92
CA CYS A 426 17.47 15.46 -24.29
C CYS A 426 17.39 16.97 -24.62
N PRO A 427 18.53 17.69 -24.66
CA PRO A 427 18.55 19.13 -24.91
C PRO A 427 18.01 19.47 -26.30
N ASP A 428 18.34 18.64 -27.30
CA ASP A 428 17.88 18.83 -28.66
C ASP A 428 16.37 18.64 -28.79
N CYS A 429 15.79 17.61 -28.18
CA CYS A 429 14.34 17.42 -28.17
C CYS A 429 13.63 18.56 -27.44
N GLN A 430 14.19 19.07 -26.34
CA GLN A 430 13.64 20.24 -25.65
C GLN A 430 13.67 21.49 -26.54
N ARG A 431 14.74 21.70 -27.32
CA ARG A 431 14.81 22.81 -28.28
C ARG A 431 13.76 22.67 -29.38
N ASN A 432 13.69 21.50 -30.03
CA ASN A 432 12.71 21.24 -31.09
C ASN A 432 11.26 21.36 -30.58
N LEU A 433 11.01 21.05 -29.30
CA LEU A 433 9.72 21.29 -28.64
C LEU A 433 9.44 22.79 -28.49
N LYS A 434 10.40 23.58 -28.01
CA LYS A 434 10.27 25.05 -27.91
C LYS A 434 10.07 25.72 -29.28
N GLU A 435 10.66 25.16 -30.33
CA GLU A 435 10.50 25.61 -31.71
C GLU A 435 9.15 25.19 -32.34
N GLY A 436 8.32 24.42 -31.64
CA GLY A 436 7.01 23.96 -32.13
C GLY A 436 7.08 22.82 -33.16
N ILE A 437 8.26 22.23 -33.36
CA ILE A 437 8.44 21.09 -34.27
C ILE A 437 7.78 19.84 -33.67
N VAL A 438 7.96 19.64 -32.37
CA VAL A 438 7.31 18.58 -31.60
C VAL A 438 6.00 19.13 -31.00
N PRO A 439 4.83 18.54 -31.27
CA PRO A 439 3.57 18.94 -30.62
C PRO A 439 3.57 18.63 -29.11
N LEU A 440 2.79 19.40 -28.36
CA LEU A 440 2.63 19.21 -26.90
C LEU A 440 1.70 18.04 -26.58
N GLU A 441 0.80 17.72 -27.50
CA GLU A 441 -0.21 16.67 -27.42
C GLU A 441 0.43 15.28 -27.20
N ILE A 442 1.71 15.11 -27.55
CA ILE A 442 2.51 13.89 -27.32
C ILE A 442 2.61 13.52 -25.83
N PHE A 443 2.38 14.48 -24.94
CA PHE A 443 2.46 14.30 -23.49
C PHE A 443 1.09 14.13 -22.82
N GLU A 444 -0.02 14.26 -23.57
CA GLU A 444 -1.38 14.16 -23.02
C GLU A 444 -1.92 12.73 -23.02
N ASP A 445 -1.40 11.88 -23.91
CA ASP A 445 -1.69 10.44 -24.01
C ASP A 445 -0.54 9.59 -23.44
N ASP A 446 -0.75 8.27 -23.34
CA ASP A 446 0.15 7.24 -22.77
C ASP A 446 1.50 7.16 -23.52
N HIS A 447 2.35 8.19 -23.46
CA HIS A 447 3.60 8.35 -24.21
C HIS A 447 3.46 8.51 -25.74
N GLY A 448 2.46 9.24 -26.23
CA GLY A 448 2.38 9.64 -27.65
C GLY A 448 2.03 8.52 -28.62
N TYR A 449 1.48 7.39 -28.15
CA TYR A 449 1.19 6.24 -29.01
C TYR A 449 0.09 6.52 -30.03
N ASP A 450 -0.87 7.38 -29.70
CA ASP A 450 -1.98 7.73 -30.59
C ASP A 450 -1.69 9.02 -31.38
N VAL A 451 -0.69 9.79 -30.93
CA VAL A 451 -0.26 11.03 -31.60
C VAL A 451 0.87 10.79 -32.61
N ILE A 452 1.80 9.86 -32.37
CA ILE A 452 2.98 9.62 -33.23
C ILE A 452 3.06 8.18 -33.76
N ILE A 453 3.35 8.06 -35.06
CA ILE A 453 3.78 6.80 -35.68
C ILE A 453 5.29 6.59 -35.41
N LYS A 454 5.61 5.77 -34.41
CA LYS A 454 7.00 5.41 -34.06
C LYS A 454 7.64 4.53 -35.14
N SER A 455 8.97 4.55 -35.23
CA SER A 455 9.71 3.88 -36.31
C SER A 455 9.42 2.37 -36.44
N TRP A 456 9.24 1.67 -35.32
CA TRP A 456 8.89 0.25 -35.31
C TRP A 456 7.46 -0.03 -35.79
N ASN A 457 6.53 0.93 -35.61
CA ASN A 457 5.15 0.78 -36.05
C ASN A 457 5.04 0.60 -37.57
N PHE A 458 5.94 1.19 -38.37
CA PHE A 458 5.89 1.06 -39.82
C PHE A 458 5.93 -0.41 -40.26
N ARG A 459 6.86 -1.21 -39.75
CA ARG A 459 6.98 -2.63 -40.10
C ARG A 459 5.91 -3.47 -39.41
N ASP A 460 5.80 -3.30 -38.10
CA ASP A 460 5.02 -4.21 -37.26
C ASP A 460 3.53 -3.97 -37.47
N ASN A 461 3.10 -2.72 -37.35
CA ASN A 461 1.71 -2.33 -37.43
C ASN A 461 1.24 -2.05 -38.85
N HIS A 462 2.06 -1.48 -39.73
CA HIS A 462 1.61 -1.03 -41.06
C HIS A 462 2.17 -1.88 -42.22
N GLY A 463 3.03 -2.85 -41.94
CA GLY A 463 3.60 -3.73 -42.97
C GLY A 463 4.55 -3.02 -43.95
N VAL A 464 4.98 -1.81 -43.62
CA VAL A 464 5.89 -0.98 -44.43
C VAL A 464 7.32 -1.26 -44.00
N HIS A 465 8.13 -1.73 -44.95
CA HIS A 465 9.54 -1.96 -44.70
C HIS A 465 10.28 -0.62 -44.45
N PRO A 466 11.23 -0.52 -43.50
CA PRO A 466 11.93 0.73 -43.20
C PRO A 466 12.60 1.41 -44.42
N SER A 467 13.07 0.62 -45.40
CA SER A 467 13.66 1.16 -46.64
C SER A 467 12.64 1.93 -47.51
N SER A 468 11.35 1.60 -47.41
CA SER A 468 10.28 2.27 -48.15
C SER A 468 9.93 3.64 -47.57
N ILE A 469 10.24 3.90 -46.30
CA ILE A 469 9.89 5.16 -45.61
C ILE A 469 10.46 6.37 -46.36
N LYS A 470 11.75 6.34 -46.73
CA LYS A 470 12.38 7.43 -47.49
C LYS A 470 11.73 7.65 -48.86
N LYS A 471 11.28 6.57 -49.51
CA LYS A 471 10.56 6.66 -50.79
C LYS A 471 9.18 7.31 -50.59
N LEU A 472 8.42 6.86 -49.60
CA LEU A 472 7.10 7.40 -49.28
C LEU A 472 7.14 8.89 -48.89
N ARG A 473 8.20 9.33 -48.19
CA ARG A 473 8.44 10.76 -47.93
C ARG A 473 8.69 11.56 -49.20
N ARG A 474 9.52 11.05 -50.12
CA ARG A 474 9.79 11.73 -51.41
C ARG A 474 8.56 11.81 -52.31
N GLU A 475 7.68 10.83 -52.21
CA GLU A 475 6.41 10.79 -52.94
C GLU A 475 5.33 11.66 -52.29
N GLY A 476 5.61 12.30 -51.15
CA GLY A 476 4.67 13.17 -50.42
C GLY A 476 3.60 12.41 -49.61
N LEU A 477 3.52 11.09 -49.76
CA LEU A 477 2.52 10.26 -49.10
C LEU A 477 2.75 10.11 -47.58
N LEU A 478 3.97 10.29 -47.12
CA LEU A 478 4.33 10.27 -45.70
C LEU A 478 4.98 11.60 -45.29
N HIS A 479 4.38 12.31 -44.36
CA HIS A 479 4.86 13.57 -43.81
C HIS A 479 5.61 13.34 -42.50
N GLY A 480 6.89 13.70 -42.49
CA GLY A 480 7.75 13.56 -41.31
C GLY A 480 8.35 14.90 -40.91
N ARG A 481 8.31 15.22 -39.62
CA ARG A 481 8.97 16.38 -39.04
C ARG A 481 10.36 15.99 -38.57
N ASP A 482 11.38 16.58 -39.18
CA ASP A 482 12.77 16.28 -38.89
C ASP A 482 13.26 17.07 -37.68
N LEU A 483 13.64 16.35 -36.62
CA LEU A 483 14.25 16.91 -35.42
C LEU A 483 15.75 17.11 -35.67
N LYS A 484 16.22 18.32 -35.37
CA LYS A 484 17.60 18.73 -35.67
C LYS A 484 18.43 18.93 -34.41
N HIS A 485 19.70 18.58 -34.48
CA HIS A 485 20.73 18.97 -33.51
C HIS A 485 21.01 20.48 -33.61
N SER A 486 21.79 21.01 -32.67
CA SER A 486 22.17 22.45 -32.67
C SER A 486 23.00 22.84 -33.90
N ASP A 487 23.68 21.88 -34.53
CA ASP A 487 24.44 22.07 -35.76
C ASP A 487 23.57 21.98 -37.04
N GLY A 488 22.26 21.77 -36.88
CA GLY A 488 21.30 21.65 -37.98
C GLY A 488 21.18 20.25 -38.58
N THR A 489 21.98 19.27 -38.14
CA THR A 489 21.89 17.89 -38.64
C THR A 489 20.64 17.18 -38.11
N VAL A 490 19.99 16.39 -38.95
CA VAL A 490 18.78 15.65 -38.57
C VAL A 490 19.17 14.36 -37.87
N TYR A 491 18.67 14.15 -36.65
CA TYR A 491 18.96 12.97 -35.85
C TYR A 491 17.75 12.05 -35.64
N TYR A 492 16.55 12.61 -35.77
CA TYR A 492 15.31 11.86 -35.58
C TYR A 492 14.20 12.47 -36.43
N THR A 493 13.21 11.67 -36.81
CA THR A 493 12.03 12.15 -37.53
C THR A 493 10.80 11.61 -36.81
N ILE A 494 9.88 12.50 -36.46
CA ILE A 494 8.56 12.14 -35.93
C ILE A 494 7.52 12.18 -37.05
N TYR A 495 6.52 11.33 -36.97
CA TYR A 495 5.43 11.23 -37.94
C TYR A 495 4.11 11.37 -37.19
N LEU A 496 3.47 12.53 -37.29
CA LEU A 496 2.22 12.77 -36.57
C LEU A 496 1.08 12.04 -37.26
N VAL A 497 0.23 11.38 -36.47
CA VAL A 497 -0.96 10.68 -36.98
C VAL A 497 -1.87 11.66 -37.71
N SER A 498 -2.08 12.86 -37.17
CA SER A 498 -2.90 13.91 -37.78
C SER A 498 -2.42 14.35 -39.17
N GLU A 499 -1.11 14.36 -39.41
CA GLU A 499 -0.50 14.75 -40.69
C GLU A 499 -0.40 13.60 -41.71
N ASN A 500 -0.66 12.36 -41.27
CA ASN A 500 -0.41 11.16 -42.07
C ASN A 500 -1.69 10.33 -42.32
N GLN A 501 -2.85 10.98 -42.35
CA GLN A 501 -4.14 10.31 -42.55
C GLN A 501 -4.22 9.56 -43.88
N GLU A 502 -3.65 10.11 -44.97
CA GLU A 502 -3.61 9.43 -46.26
C GLU A 502 -2.72 8.18 -46.24
N PHE A 503 -1.56 8.25 -45.58
CA PHE A 503 -0.71 7.08 -45.35
C PHE A 503 -1.47 5.99 -44.59
N LEU A 504 -2.17 6.35 -43.51
CA LEU A 504 -2.91 5.40 -42.68
C LEU A 504 -4.09 4.74 -43.41
N LYS A 505 -4.73 5.44 -44.36
CA LYS A 505 -5.75 4.86 -45.24
C LYS A 505 -5.16 3.81 -46.18
N LYS A 506 -3.98 4.07 -46.75
CA LYS A 506 -3.31 3.17 -47.71
C LYS A 506 -2.59 2.00 -47.03
N TYR A 507 -2.08 2.24 -45.82
CA TYR A 507 -1.37 1.25 -45.00
C TYR A 507 -2.07 1.14 -43.63
N PRO A 508 -3.28 0.52 -43.58
CA PRO A 508 -4.02 0.39 -42.34
C PRO A 508 -3.27 -0.46 -41.32
N LYS A 509 -3.53 -0.22 -40.04
CA LYS A 509 -2.98 -1.00 -38.94
C LYS A 509 -3.40 -2.46 -39.09
N LYS A 510 -2.43 -3.38 -39.05
CA LYS A 510 -2.68 -4.82 -39.06
C LYS A 510 -3.55 -5.18 -37.86
N PRO A 511 -4.48 -6.14 -38.02
CA PRO A 511 -5.26 -6.64 -36.90
C PRO A 511 -4.29 -7.20 -35.85
N THR A 512 -4.33 -6.63 -34.65
CA THR A 512 -3.58 -7.15 -33.51
C THR A 512 -4.10 -8.53 -33.16
N THR A 513 -3.24 -9.55 -33.25
CA THR A 513 -3.53 -10.88 -32.76
C THR A 513 -3.79 -10.78 -31.25
N LYS A 514 -5.06 -10.88 -30.82
CA LYS A 514 -5.38 -10.92 -29.39
C LYS A 514 -4.68 -12.13 -28.79
N ALA A 515 -3.67 -11.91 -27.95
CA ALA A 515 -3.07 -12.98 -27.17
C ALA A 515 -4.16 -13.54 -26.24
N LYS A 516 -4.64 -14.75 -26.54
CA LYS A 516 -5.46 -15.50 -25.59
C LYS A 516 -4.51 -16.04 -24.53
N PHE A 517 -4.54 -15.44 -23.35
CA PHE A 517 -3.93 -16.05 -22.18
C PHE A 517 -4.72 -17.32 -21.85
N VAL A 518 -4.09 -18.47 -22.10
CA VAL A 518 -4.64 -19.76 -21.71
C VAL A 518 -4.31 -19.95 -20.23
N ASN A 519 -5.33 -20.10 -19.38
CA ASN A 519 -5.10 -20.42 -17.97
C ASN A 519 -4.29 -21.70 -17.85
N SER A 520 -3.35 -21.75 -16.90
CA SER A 520 -2.45 -22.90 -16.69
C SER A 520 -3.17 -24.24 -16.45
N GLY A 521 -4.47 -24.23 -16.11
CA GLY A 521 -5.31 -25.42 -16.00
C GLY A 521 -5.64 -26.11 -17.34
N ASP A 522 -5.55 -25.41 -18.48
CA ASP A 522 -5.94 -25.95 -19.80
C ASP A 522 -4.78 -26.59 -20.59
N MET A 523 -3.53 -26.47 -20.13
CA MET A 523 -2.37 -27.08 -20.82
C MET A 523 -2.39 -28.62 -20.79
N ASN A 524 -3.13 -29.25 -19.87
CA ASN A 524 -3.20 -30.72 -19.79
C ASN A 524 -4.09 -31.36 -20.87
N ARG A 525 -4.86 -30.60 -21.65
CA ARG A 525 -5.67 -31.14 -22.76
C ARG A 525 -4.94 -31.24 -24.11
N TYR A 526 -3.79 -30.59 -24.27
CA TYR A 526 -3.04 -30.59 -25.53
C TYR A 526 -1.92 -31.63 -25.60
N LYS A 527 -1.75 -32.48 -24.57
CA LYS A 527 -0.82 -33.63 -24.59
C LYS A 527 -1.45 -34.96 -25.01
N GLN A 528 -2.72 -34.95 -25.43
CA GLN A 528 -3.39 -36.11 -26.03
C GLN A 528 -3.96 -35.74 -27.40
N LYS A 529 -3.08 -35.55 -28.38
CA LYS A 529 -3.36 -35.74 -29.80
C LYS A 529 -2.09 -36.06 -30.55
#